data_AF-A0A7V7F3W6-F1
#
_entry.id   AF-A0A7V7F3W6-F1
#
_cell.length_a   1.000
_cell.length_b   1.000
_cell.length_c   1.000
_cell.angle_alpha   90.00
_cell.angle_beta   90.00
_cell.angle_gamma   90.00
#
_symmetry.space_group_name_H-M   'P 1'
#
loop_
_entity.id
_entity.type
_entity.pdbx_description
1 polymer ?
#
loop_
_entity_poly.entity_id
_entity_poly.type
_entity_poly.pdbx_seq_one_letter_code
_entity_poly.pdbx_strand_id
1 'polypeptide(L)'
;MTLNKVSILISLLLFLVQGCAATSPGERQADNVKLVDLGNGICRQSNGLMWQKGRSENLSSLEQAREYAENLTLDGYSDWRLPSSDELFELCWIFDLKLAGDCIFKQDGGYWSQDSGEGTGNFEAESLCGGAHCQYFKSSKGRVRAVRP
;
A
#
# COMPACT_ATOMS: atom_id res chain seq x y z
N MET A 1 66.40 29.01 30.72
CA MET A 1 66.36 29.45 29.30
C MET A 1 65.77 28.32 28.47
N THR A 2 64.55 28.58 27.98
CA THR A 2 63.80 28.00 26.86
C THR A 2 63.92 26.51 26.48
N LEU A 3 62.84 25.79 26.84
CA LEU A 3 62.28 24.62 26.18
C LEU A 3 61.84 24.99 24.74
N ASN A 4 62.21 24.19 23.72
CA ASN A 4 61.68 24.33 22.35
C ASN A 4 61.13 23.00 21.82
N LYS A 5 59.90 23.09 21.34
CA LYS A 5 59.02 22.04 20.80
C LYS A 5 59.45 21.66 19.37
N VAL A 6 59.11 20.45 18.92
CA VAL A 6 58.28 20.17 17.72
C VAL A 6 58.58 18.76 17.16
N SER A 7 57.50 17.97 17.12
CA SER A 7 57.10 16.85 16.26
C SER A 7 58.02 16.33 15.15
N ILE A 8 58.01 15.00 14.94
CA ILE A 8 57.67 14.26 13.70
C ILE A 8 57.43 12.80 14.12
N LEU A 9 56.18 12.44 14.46
CA LEU A 9 55.26 11.63 13.64
C LEU A 9 55.75 10.19 13.40
N ILE A 10 55.64 9.38 14.45
CA ILE A 10 55.55 7.92 14.38
C ILE A 10 54.08 7.56 14.07
N SER A 11 53.89 6.53 13.24
CA SER A 11 52.59 5.90 12.90
C SER A 11 51.75 6.59 11.83
N LEU A 12 52.17 6.50 10.56
CA LEU A 12 51.21 6.32 9.46
C LEU A 12 51.11 4.81 9.16
N LEU A 13 50.33 4.16 10.02
CA LEU A 13 49.87 2.78 9.83
C LEU A 13 49.11 2.68 8.51
N LEU A 14 49.38 1.62 7.76
CA LEU A 14 48.57 1.08 6.67
C LEU A 14 47.08 1.05 7.05
N PHE A 15 46.26 1.98 6.55
CA PHE A 15 44.81 1.80 6.37
C PHE A 15 44.28 2.86 5.39
N LEU A 16 44.58 2.72 4.10
CA LEU A 16 43.88 3.47 3.03
C LEU A 16 43.34 2.54 1.94
N VAL A 17 42.92 1.33 2.31
CA VAL A 17 42.12 0.48 1.42
C VAL A 17 41.07 -0.31 2.19
N GLN A 18 40.12 0.43 2.77
CA GLN A 18 38.74 -0.03 2.93
C GLN A 18 37.92 1.15 2.39
N GLY A 19 37.75 1.23 1.09
CA GLY A 19 36.74 0.44 0.40
C GLY A 19 35.59 1.41 0.16
N CYS A 20 35.30 1.69 -1.11
CA CYS A 20 34.19 2.54 -1.53
C CYS A 20 32.96 2.20 -0.69
N ALA A 21 32.26 3.20 -0.16
CA ALA A 21 30.92 2.99 0.36
C ALA A 21 30.10 2.39 -0.79
N ALA A 22 29.96 1.06 -0.78
CA ALA A 22 28.99 0.37 -1.60
C ALA A 22 27.65 0.74 -0.96
N THR A 23 27.08 1.86 -1.39
CA THR A 23 25.63 2.02 -1.33
C THR A 23 25.09 0.82 -2.10
N SER A 24 24.51 -0.13 -1.38
CA SER A 24 23.78 -1.22 -1.99
C SER A 24 22.78 -0.59 -2.98
N PRO A 25 22.81 -0.96 -4.27
CA PRO A 25 21.71 -0.62 -5.16
C PRO A 25 20.54 -1.51 -4.72
N GLY A 26 19.77 -1.05 -3.74
CA GLY A 26 18.65 -1.83 -3.20
C GLY A 26 17.97 -1.28 -1.95
N GLU A 27 18.59 -0.34 -1.22
CA GLU A 27 18.11 0.04 0.11
C GLU A 27 17.59 1.50 0.15
N ARG A 28 16.56 1.79 -0.65
CA ARG A 28 15.77 3.04 -0.56
C ARG A 28 14.27 2.90 -0.87
N GLN A 29 13.73 1.68 -0.83
CA GLN A 29 12.28 1.45 -1.07
C GLN A 29 11.54 0.83 0.11
N ALA A 30 12.23 0.11 1.01
CA ALA A 30 11.58 -0.63 2.10
C ALA A 30 10.94 0.29 3.16
N ASP A 31 11.52 1.45 3.44
CA ASP A 31 11.14 2.31 4.57
C ASP A 31 9.76 2.97 4.43
N ASN A 32 9.15 2.94 3.23
CA ASN A 32 7.86 3.57 2.95
C ASN A 32 6.78 2.60 2.44
N VAL A 33 7.01 1.28 2.46
CA VAL A 33 5.98 0.31 2.06
C VAL A 33 4.78 0.38 3.01
N LYS A 34 3.58 0.53 2.45
CA LYS A 34 2.32 0.66 3.18
C LYS A 34 1.42 -0.56 3.08
N LEU A 35 1.66 -1.48 2.14
CA LEU A 35 0.95 -2.75 2.02
C LEU A 35 1.95 -3.90 1.92
N VAL A 36 1.62 -5.01 2.59
CA VAL A 36 2.37 -6.27 2.54
C VAL A 36 1.41 -7.40 2.21
N ASP A 37 1.75 -8.21 1.22
CA ASP A 37 1.02 -9.44 0.90
C ASP A 37 1.29 -10.52 1.95
N LEU A 38 0.23 -11.10 2.51
CA LEU A 38 0.34 -12.16 3.51
C LEU A 38 0.39 -13.57 2.89
N GLY A 39 0.26 -13.69 1.55
CA GLY A 39 0.34 -14.97 0.84
C GLY A 39 -0.92 -15.85 0.94
N ASN A 40 -1.95 -15.36 1.62
CA ASN A 40 -3.22 -16.05 1.89
C ASN A 40 -4.43 -15.33 1.23
N GLY A 41 -4.16 -14.45 0.27
CA GLY A 41 -5.18 -13.62 -0.36
C GLY A 41 -5.57 -12.38 0.44
N ILE A 42 -4.81 -12.03 1.47
CA ILE A 42 -4.98 -10.82 2.29
C ILE A 42 -3.74 -9.94 2.13
N CYS A 43 -3.96 -8.62 2.06
CA CYS A 43 -2.88 -7.65 2.22
C CYS A 43 -3.06 -6.83 3.49
N ARG A 44 -1.99 -6.68 4.25
CA ARG A 44 -1.98 -5.88 5.48
C ARG A 44 -1.45 -4.49 5.19
N GLN A 45 -2.19 -3.48 5.62
CA GLN A 45 -1.81 -2.08 5.60
C GLN A 45 -1.03 -1.71 6.88
N SER A 46 -0.14 -0.73 6.79
CA SER A 46 0.68 -0.29 7.93
C SER A 46 -0.11 0.26 9.13
N ASN A 47 -1.38 0.63 8.94
CA ASN A 47 -2.28 1.10 10.00
C ASN A 47 -3.02 -0.07 10.70
N GLY A 48 -2.73 -1.32 10.34
CA GLY A 48 -3.33 -2.52 10.91
C GLY A 48 -4.44 -3.13 10.03
N LEU A 49 -5.09 -2.34 9.17
CA LEU A 49 -6.18 -2.83 8.32
C LEU A 49 -5.72 -3.97 7.42
N MET A 50 -6.59 -4.95 7.25
CA MET A 50 -6.40 -6.08 6.34
C MET A 50 -7.42 -6.01 5.23
N TRP A 51 -6.93 -6.11 3.99
CA TRP A 51 -7.69 -5.96 2.77
C TRP A 51 -7.79 -7.29 2.05
N GLN A 52 -8.99 -7.60 1.54
CA GLN A 52 -9.15 -8.68 0.58
C GLN A 52 -8.31 -8.37 -0.67
N LYS A 53 -7.41 -9.28 -1.06
CA LYS A 53 -6.61 -9.12 -2.30
C LYS A 53 -7.46 -9.33 -3.55
N GLY A 54 -8.41 -10.26 -3.48
CA GLY A 54 -9.48 -10.42 -4.46
C GLY A 54 -10.51 -9.28 -4.39
N ARG A 55 -11.67 -9.49 -5.03
CA ARG A 55 -12.84 -8.59 -4.98
C ARG A 55 -14.07 -9.32 -5.50
N SER A 56 -15.24 -8.79 -5.22
CA SER A 56 -16.50 -9.32 -5.74
C SER A 56 -16.65 -9.15 -7.26
N GLU A 57 -17.71 -9.75 -7.79
CA GLU A 57 -18.30 -9.35 -9.06
C GLU A 57 -18.85 -7.91 -9.03
N ASN A 58 -19.34 -7.42 -10.17
CA ASN A 58 -19.91 -6.08 -10.25
C ASN A 58 -21.36 -6.09 -9.79
N LEU A 59 -21.60 -5.62 -8.57
CA LEU A 59 -22.89 -5.65 -7.86
C LEU A 59 -23.71 -4.41 -8.16
N SER A 60 -25.03 -4.56 -8.14
CA SER A 60 -25.98 -3.53 -8.62
C SER A 60 -26.66 -2.73 -7.50
N SER A 61 -26.31 -2.98 -6.23
CA SER A 61 -26.79 -2.17 -5.11
C SER A 61 -25.84 -2.21 -3.92
N LEU A 62 -25.98 -1.23 -3.04
CA LEU A 62 -25.22 -1.15 -1.78
C LEU A 62 -25.56 -2.31 -0.84
N GLU A 63 -26.81 -2.79 -0.85
CA GLU A 63 -27.26 -3.93 -0.06
C GLU A 63 -26.54 -5.22 -0.48
N GLN A 64 -26.46 -5.48 -1.80
CA GLN A 64 -25.69 -6.63 -2.32
C GLN A 64 -24.21 -6.52 -1.94
N ALA A 65 -23.65 -5.31 -1.97
CA ALA A 65 -22.27 -5.06 -1.60
C ALA A 65 -22.02 -5.34 -0.11
N ARG A 66 -22.94 -4.91 0.77
CA ARG A 66 -22.88 -5.18 2.20
C ARG A 66 -23.03 -6.68 2.48
N GLU A 67 -23.99 -7.35 1.85
CA GLU A 67 -24.20 -8.79 1.99
C GLU A 67 -22.97 -9.61 1.56
N TYR A 68 -22.31 -9.23 0.46
CA TYR A 68 -21.05 -9.87 0.05
C TYR A 68 -19.97 -9.74 1.13
N ALA A 69 -19.80 -8.56 1.71
CA ALA A 69 -18.76 -8.33 2.71
C ALA A 69 -19.03 -9.09 4.01
N GLU A 70 -20.28 -9.06 4.50
CA GLU A 70 -20.70 -9.71 5.74
C GLU A 70 -20.67 -11.25 5.66
N ASN A 71 -20.89 -11.81 4.47
CA ASN A 71 -20.83 -13.26 4.25
C ASN A 71 -19.43 -13.77 3.85
N LEU A 72 -18.46 -12.87 3.66
CA LEU A 72 -17.12 -13.27 3.27
C LEU A 72 -16.42 -13.99 4.42
N THR A 73 -15.98 -15.23 4.18
CA THR A 73 -14.98 -15.91 5.02
C THR A 73 -13.69 -16.08 4.22
N LEU A 74 -12.60 -15.49 4.70
CA LEU A 74 -11.30 -15.52 4.04
C LEU A 74 -10.19 -15.73 5.07
N ASP A 75 -9.37 -16.77 4.84
CA ASP A 75 -8.28 -17.20 5.74
C ASP A 75 -8.71 -17.35 7.21
N GLY A 76 -9.93 -17.86 7.44
CA GLY A 76 -10.48 -18.07 8.78
C GLY A 76 -11.09 -16.81 9.44
N TYR A 77 -11.03 -15.64 8.79
CA TYR A 77 -11.69 -14.42 9.24
C TYR A 77 -13.09 -14.27 8.63
N SER A 78 -14.06 -13.88 9.46
CA SER A 78 -15.47 -13.65 9.06
C SER A 78 -15.98 -12.26 9.47
N ASP A 79 -15.09 -11.39 9.96
CA ASP A 79 -15.36 -10.02 10.42
C ASP A 79 -15.06 -8.98 9.31
N TRP A 80 -15.27 -9.38 8.05
CA TRP A 80 -15.09 -8.53 6.88
C TRP A 80 -16.23 -7.53 6.74
N ARG A 81 -15.90 -6.31 6.31
CA ARG A 81 -16.88 -5.25 6.08
C ARG A 81 -16.60 -4.49 4.80
N LEU A 82 -17.60 -3.72 4.39
CA LEU A 82 -17.44 -2.72 3.36
C LEU A 82 -16.51 -1.60 3.88
N PRO A 83 -15.56 -1.10 3.06
CA PRO A 83 -14.67 -0.01 3.47
C PRO A 83 -15.40 1.34 3.50
N SER A 84 -14.83 2.32 4.20
CA SER A 84 -15.23 3.72 4.06
C SER A 84 -14.67 4.35 2.78
N SER A 85 -15.25 5.46 2.35
CA SER A 85 -14.69 6.24 1.24
C SER A 85 -13.28 6.75 1.57
N ASP A 86 -13.02 7.11 2.82
CA ASP A 86 -11.67 7.53 3.24
C ASP A 86 -10.66 6.38 3.16
N GLU A 87 -11.03 5.17 3.62
CA GLU A 87 -10.17 3.99 3.53
C GLU A 87 -9.87 3.62 2.08
N LEU A 88 -10.87 3.69 1.21
CA LEU A 88 -10.71 3.51 -0.23
C LEU A 88 -9.79 4.58 -0.83
N PHE A 89 -9.95 5.84 -0.44
CA PHE A 89 -9.11 6.94 -0.92
C PHE A 89 -7.65 6.79 -0.47
N GLU A 90 -7.41 6.43 0.79
CA GLU A 90 -6.07 6.11 1.30
C GLU A 90 -5.45 4.94 0.55
N LEU A 91 -6.22 3.88 0.33
CA LEU A 91 -5.76 2.72 -0.41
C LEU A 91 -5.31 3.10 -1.82
N CYS A 92 -6.05 4.00 -2.46
CA CYS A 92 -5.66 4.54 -3.76
C CYS A 92 -4.33 5.30 -3.72
N TRP A 93 -4.20 6.20 -2.74
CA TRP A 93 -2.98 6.99 -2.57
C TRP A 93 -1.75 6.11 -2.37
N ILE A 94 -1.89 4.97 -1.68
CA ILE A 94 -0.83 3.97 -1.55
C ILE A 94 -0.39 3.46 -2.93
N PHE A 95 -1.32 3.20 -3.86
CA PHE A 95 -0.97 2.77 -5.21
C PHE A 95 -0.39 3.88 -6.07
N ASP A 96 -0.97 5.07 -6.03
CA ASP A 96 -0.51 6.23 -6.81
C ASP A 96 0.93 6.62 -6.44
N LEU A 97 1.22 6.66 -5.14
CA LEU A 97 2.56 6.92 -4.61
C LEU A 97 3.53 5.72 -4.72
N LYS A 98 3.10 4.60 -5.32
CA LYS A 98 3.90 3.37 -5.47
C LYS A 98 4.41 2.82 -4.13
N LEU A 99 3.57 2.89 -3.10
CA LEU A 99 3.85 2.42 -1.75
C LEU A 99 3.25 1.03 -1.46
N ALA A 100 2.61 0.40 -2.46
CA ALA A 100 1.90 -0.88 -2.29
C ALA A 100 2.80 -2.11 -2.09
N GLY A 101 4.13 -1.94 -2.13
CA GLY A 101 5.08 -3.03 -1.91
C GLY A 101 4.86 -4.20 -2.87
N ASP A 102 4.77 -5.41 -2.32
CA ASP A 102 4.48 -6.66 -3.04
C ASP A 102 2.98 -6.97 -3.18
N CYS A 103 2.13 -6.23 -2.48
CA CYS A 103 0.70 -6.39 -2.58
C CYS A 103 0.13 -5.59 -3.77
N ILE A 104 -0.07 -6.28 -4.88
CA ILE A 104 -0.66 -5.69 -6.08
C ILE A 104 -2.13 -6.09 -6.22
N PHE A 105 -3.01 -5.09 -6.36
CA PHE A 105 -4.42 -5.27 -6.63
C PHE A 105 -4.75 -5.09 -8.11
N LYS A 106 -5.86 -5.72 -8.52
CA LYS A 106 -6.52 -5.35 -9.77
C LYS A 106 -7.29 -4.04 -9.57
N GLN A 107 -6.85 -2.97 -10.23
CA GLN A 107 -7.37 -1.60 -10.10
C GLN A 107 -8.22 -1.20 -11.32
N ASP A 108 -9.29 -1.97 -11.56
CA ASP A 108 -10.29 -1.65 -12.60
C ASP A 108 -11.69 -1.56 -12.01
N GLY A 109 -12.42 -0.52 -12.43
CA GLY A 109 -13.83 -0.30 -12.15
C GLY A 109 -14.14 0.38 -10.81
N GLY A 110 -15.43 0.44 -10.52
CA GLY A 110 -16.01 1.05 -9.33
C GLY A 110 -16.01 0.14 -8.12
N TYR A 111 -15.87 0.74 -6.94
CA TYR A 111 -15.93 0.06 -5.65
C TYR A 111 -16.96 0.73 -4.74
N TRP A 112 -17.79 -0.09 -4.12
CA TRP A 112 -18.74 0.34 -3.09
C TRP A 112 -18.00 0.69 -1.79
N SER A 113 -18.44 1.75 -1.13
CA SER A 113 -18.09 2.07 0.26
C SER A 113 -19.33 2.18 1.13
N GLN A 114 -19.16 2.07 2.44
CA GLN A 114 -20.24 2.12 3.42
C GLN A 114 -21.06 3.42 3.38
N ASP A 115 -20.44 4.50 2.90
CA ASP A 115 -20.92 5.87 2.87
C ASP A 115 -21.09 6.42 1.44
N SER A 116 -20.98 5.58 0.41
CA SER A 116 -21.13 6.04 -0.98
C SER A 116 -22.57 6.41 -1.38
N GLY A 117 -23.56 6.21 -0.50
CA GLY A 117 -24.97 6.38 -0.85
C GLY A 117 -25.36 5.48 -2.02
N GLU A 118 -25.81 6.06 -3.14
CA GLU A 118 -26.12 5.34 -4.39
C GLU A 118 -24.95 5.26 -5.40
N GLY A 119 -23.72 5.63 -5.00
CA GLY A 119 -22.55 5.71 -5.90
C GLY A 119 -21.45 4.67 -5.64
N THR A 120 -20.45 4.59 -6.52
CA THR A 120 -19.24 3.76 -6.32
C THR A 120 -18.00 4.53 -6.75
N GLY A 121 -16.95 4.57 -5.93
CA GLY A 121 -15.68 5.22 -6.31
C GLY A 121 -14.95 4.39 -7.37
N ASN A 122 -14.59 4.97 -8.52
CA ASN A 122 -13.79 4.27 -9.53
C ASN A 122 -12.31 4.33 -9.15
N PHE A 123 -11.70 3.14 -9.06
CA PHE A 123 -10.26 3.00 -9.04
C PHE A 123 -9.87 2.57 -10.45
N GLU A 124 -9.63 3.53 -11.33
CA GLU A 124 -9.09 3.25 -12.66
C GLU A 124 -7.63 3.69 -12.68
N ALA A 125 -6.74 2.70 -12.71
CA ALA A 125 -5.36 2.96 -13.08
C ALA A 125 -5.32 3.11 -14.62
N GLU A 126 -5.30 4.35 -15.12
CA GLU A 126 -4.99 4.58 -16.52
C GLU A 126 -3.54 4.13 -16.77
N SER A 127 -3.40 2.98 -17.44
CA SER A 127 -2.12 2.27 -17.58
C SER A 127 -1.11 2.98 -18.47
N LEU A 128 -1.49 4.09 -19.12
CA LEU A 128 -0.69 4.64 -20.21
C LEU A 128 0.26 5.77 -19.80
N CYS A 129 -0.02 6.59 -18.77
CA CYS A 129 0.80 7.79 -18.54
C CYS A 129 0.88 8.42 -17.12
N GLY A 130 0.47 7.81 -15.98
CA GLY A 130 0.56 8.61 -14.74
C GLY A 130 0.31 8.07 -13.34
N GLY A 131 -0.10 6.82 -13.12
CA GLY A 131 -0.39 6.32 -11.76
C GLY A 131 -1.86 5.97 -11.56
N ALA A 132 -2.24 5.72 -10.31
CA ALA A 132 -3.62 5.34 -9.97
C ALA A 132 -4.44 6.64 -9.82
N HIS A 133 -5.33 6.93 -10.77
CA HIS A 133 -6.15 8.11 -10.67
C HIS A 133 -7.47 7.78 -9.95
N CYS A 134 -7.62 8.26 -8.72
CA CYS A 134 -8.84 8.04 -7.96
C CYS A 134 -9.83 9.17 -8.12
N GLN A 135 -10.89 8.86 -8.85
CA GLN A 135 -12.00 9.74 -9.06
C GLN A 135 -13.27 9.10 -8.53
N TYR A 136 -13.98 9.88 -7.71
CA TYR A 136 -15.32 9.52 -7.26
C TYR A 136 -16.32 9.95 -8.32
N PHE A 137 -16.98 8.97 -8.93
CA PHE A 137 -18.12 9.19 -9.81
C PHE A 137 -19.35 8.51 -9.24
N LYS A 138 -20.53 9.07 -9.51
CA LYS A 138 -21.77 8.34 -9.23
C LYS A 138 -21.92 7.21 -10.24
N SER A 139 -22.12 5.99 -9.76
CA SER A 139 -22.38 4.80 -10.55
C SER A 139 -23.40 3.96 -9.81
N SER A 140 -24.33 3.36 -10.55
CA SER A 140 -25.33 2.44 -10.00
C SER A 140 -24.79 1.03 -9.79
N LYS A 141 -23.51 0.76 -10.09
CA LYS A 141 -22.87 -0.55 -9.95
C LYS A 141 -21.40 -0.43 -9.52
N GLY A 142 -20.93 -1.40 -8.74
CA GLY A 142 -19.53 -1.51 -8.36
C GLY A 142 -19.19 -2.82 -7.69
N ARG A 143 -17.91 -3.01 -7.41
CA ARG A 143 -17.33 -4.18 -6.76
C ARG A 143 -17.10 -3.93 -5.28
N VAL A 144 -16.77 -4.98 -4.55
CA VAL A 144 -16.39 -4.90 -3.14
C VAL A 144 -14.98 -5.43 -2.99
N ARG A 145 -14.14 -4.63 -2.34
CA ARG A 145 -12.89 -5.07 -1.75
C ARG A 145 -13.06 -4.94 -0.25
N ALA A 146 -13.36 -6.05 0.40
CA ALA A 146 -13.65 -6.03 1.82
C ALA A 146 -12.40 -5.65 2.63
N VAL A 147 -12.63 -5.01 3.77
CA VAL A 147 -11.61 -4.62 4.74
C VAL A 147 -11.99 -5.13 6.13
N ARG A 148 -11.00 -5.38 6.97
CA ARG A 148 -11.18 -5.72 8.39
C ARG A 148 -10.06 -5.12 9.25
N PRO A 149 -10.26 -4.95 10.57
CA PRO A 149 -9.21 -4.58 11.52
C PRO A 149 -8.11 -5.66 11.68
#